data_AF-A0A2L0AD82-F1
#
_entry.id   AF-A0A2L0AD82-F1
#
_cell.length_a   1.000
_cell.length_b   1.000
_cell.length_c   1.000
_cell.angle_alpha   90.00
_cell.angle_beta   90.00
_cell.angle_gamma   90.00
#
_symmetry.space_group_name_H-M   'P 1'
#
loop_
_entity.id
_entity.type
_entity.pdbx_description
1 polymer ?
#
loop_
_entity_poly.entity_id
_entity_poly.type
_entity_poly.pdbx_seq_one_letter_code
_entity_poly.pdbx_strand_id
1 'polypeptide(L)'
;MIPMQDVWVALATSEVASALRLSRWGYAAVNATHIAALGLLFGSVVTLDLRLLGLWRSTVLADLARPLVPIAAVGLIIAVASGLLLFVTR
;
A
#
# COMPACT_ATOMS: atom_id res chain seq x y z
N MET A 1 34.17 8.25 -6.52
CA MET A 1 33.01 8.05 -7.41
C MET A 1 32.52 6.64 -7.16
N ILE A 2 31.63 6.46 -6.17
CA ILE A 2 31.12 5.12 -5.80
C ILE A 2 30.32 4.63 -7.01
N PRO A 3 30.72 3.53 -7.65
CA PRO A 3 30.04 3.08 -8.85
C PRO A 3 28.63 2.61 -8.47
N MET A 4 27.62 3.03 -9.23
CA MET A 4 26.21 2.76 -8.90
C MET A 4 25.92 1.28 -8.66
N GLN A 5 26.69 0.38 -9.27
CA GLN A 5 26.62 -1.07 -9.04
C GLN A 5 26.79 -1.50 -7.57
N ASP A 6 27.61 -0.80 -6.78
CA ASP A 6 27.88 -1.16 -5.39
C ASP A 6 26.69 -0.86 -4.48
N VAL A 7 25.91 0.17 -4.82
CA VAL A 7 24.69 0.55 -4.08
C VAL A 7 23.60 -0.51 -4.27
N TRP A 8 23.43 -1.01 -5.50
CA TRP A 8 22.47 -2.08 -5.80
C TRP A 8 22.83 -3.39 -5.11
N VAL A 9 24.12 -3.74 -5.10
CA VAL A 9 24.61 -4.95 -4.42
C VAL A 9 24.45 -4.83 -2.91
N ALA A 10 24.81 -3.69 -2.31
CA ALA A 10 24.67 -3.46 -0.87
C ALA A 10 23.20 -3.52 -0.39
N LEU A 11 22.26 -3.00 -1.20
CA LEU A 11 20.83 -3.11 -0.95
C LEU A 11 20.32 -4.55 -1.12
N ALA A 12 20.81 -5.27 -2.14
CA ALA A 12 20.43 -6.66 -2.42
C ALA A 12 20.98 -7.66 -1.38
N THR A 13 22.12 -7.36 -0.74
CA THR A 13 22.71 -8.15 0.36
C THR A 13 22.24 -7.72 1.75
N SER A 14 21.34 -6.73 1.85
CA SER A 14 20.81 -6.29 3.14
C SER A 14 20.04 -7.41 3.85
N GLU A 15 20.16 -7.47 5.18
CA GLU A 15 19.47 -8.49 6.00
C GLU A 15 17.95 -8.48 5.83
N VAL A 16 17.38 -7.34 5.43
CA VAL A 16 15.96 -7.19 5.09
C VAL A 16 15.62 -7.95 3.80
N ALA A 17 16.45 -7.84 2.76
CA ALA A 17 16.26 -8.53 1.49
C ALA A 17 16.49 -10.05 1.62
N SER A 18 17.46 -10.48 2.44
CA SER A 18 17.70 -11.90 2.71
C SER A 18 16.60 -12.52 3.58
N ALA A 19 16.08 -11.80 4.60
CA ALA A 19 14.96 -12.25 5.43
C ALA A 19 13.64 -12.38 4.63
N LEU A 20 13.37 -11.47 3.69
CA LEU A 20 12.22 -11.54 2.79
C LEU A 20 12.36 -12.64 1.73
N ARG A 21 13.58 -12.92 1.24
CA ARG A 21 13.85 -14.01 0.28
C ARG A 21 13.86 -15.40 0.93
N LEU A 22 14.37 -15.57 2.15
CA LEU A 22 14.34 -16.86 2.86
C LEU A 22 12.92 -17.22 3.35
N SER A 23 12.09 -16.22 3.62
CA SER A 23 10.71 -16.41 4.10
C SER A 23 9.71 -16.21 2.97
N ARG A 24 9.34 -17.30 2.29
CA ARG A 24 8.19 -17.34 1.36
C ARG A 24 6.92 -16.68 1.95
N TRP A 25 6.78 -16.75 3.27
CA TRP A 25 5.69 -16.16 4.05
C TRP A 25 5.84 -14.65 4.26
N GLY A 26 7.07 -14.13 4.38
CA GLY A 26 7.35 -12.70 4.49
C GLY A 26 6.99 -11.96 3.21
N TYR A 27 7.45 -12.45 2.05
CA TYR A 27 7.05 -11.89 0.76
C TYR A 27 5.53 -12.00 0.53
N ALA A 28 4.93 -13.17 0.85
CA ALA A 28 3.49 -13.35 0.74
C ALA A 28 2.71 -12.39 1.65
N ALA A 29 3.16 -12.15 2.88
CA ALA A 29 2.53 -11.22 3.81
C ALA A 29 2.64 -9.76 3.34
N VAL A 30 3.81 -9.34 2.84
CA VAL A 30 3.99 -7.98 2.28
C VAL A 30 3.12 -7.80 1.05
N ASN A 31 3.06 -8.78 0.16
CA ASN A 31 2.22 -8.72 -1.03
C ASN A 31 0.72 -8.71 -0.67
N ALA A 32 0.29 -9.54 0.27
CA ALA A 32 -1.09 -9.53 0.76
C ALA A 32 -1.44 -8.19 1.42
N THR A 33 -0.53 -7.63 2.22
CA THR A 33 -0.68 -6.30 2.84
C THR A 33 -0.81 -5.21 1.77
N HIS A 34 0.01 -5.28 0.72
CA HIS A 34 -0.04 -4.35 -0.40
C HIS A 34 -1.40 -4.39 -1.12
N ILE A 35 -1.88 -5.59 -1.47
CA ILE A 35 -3.17 -5.77 -2.12
C ILE A 35 -4.33 -5.32 -1.23
N ALA A 36 -4.30 -5.65 0.07
CA ALA A 36 -5.31 -5.21 1.02
C ALA A 36 -5.34 -3.67 1.16
N ALA A 37 -4.17 -3.02 1.17
CA ALA A 37 -4.06 -1.58 1.24
C ALA A 37 -4.63 -0.89 -0.01
N LEU A 38 -4.37 -1.45 -1.20
CA LEU A 38 -5.01 -1.01 -2.45
C LEU A 38 -6.54 -1.19 -2.39
N GLY A 39 -7.03 -2.29 -1.84
CA GLY A 39 -8.45 -2.53 -1.63
C GLY A 39 -9.11 -1.49 -0.71
N LEU A 40 -8.46 -1.14 0.41
CA LEU A 40 -8.95 -0.10 1.33
C LEU A 40 -8.98 1.28 0.67
N LEU A 41 -7.91 1.64 -0.04
CA LEU A 41 -7.81 2.91 -0.77
C LEU A 41 -8.92 3.00 -1.83
N PHE A 42 -9.00 2.00 -2.70
CA PHE A 42 -9.96 1.96 -3.79
C PHE A 42 -11.40 1.91 -3.27
N GLY A 43 -11.69 1.04 -2.29
CA GLY A 43 -13.02 0.94 -1.70
C GLY A 43 -13.48 2.25 -1.04
N SER A 44 -12.58 2.98 -0.40
CA SER A 44 -12.89 4.26 0.21
C SER A 44 -13.20 5.35 -0.82
N VAL A 45 -12.39 5.45 -1.87
CA VAL A 45 -12.59 6.41 -2.96
C VAL A 45 -13.89 6.10 -3.72
N VAL A 46 -14.09 4.85 -4.14
CA VAL A 46 -15.31 4.45 -4.86
C VAL A 46 -16.56 4.70 -4.01
N THR A 47 -16.53 4.43 -2.71
CA THR A 47 -17.70 4.68 -1.84
C THR A 47 -18.04 6.17 -1.79
N LEU A 48 -17.04 7.05 -1.72
CA LEU A 48 -17.26 8.51 -1.76
C LEU A 48 -17.76 8.98 -3.13
N ASP A 49 -17.19 8.46 -4.22
CA ASP A 49 -17.59 8.82 -5.58
C ASP A 49 -19.03 8.38 -5.88
N LEU A 50 -19.41 7.14 -5.52
CA LEU A 50 -20.78 6.66 -5.64
C LEU A 50 -21.75 7.55 -4.84
N ARG A 51 -21.33 8.01 -3.66
CA ARG A 51 -22.12 8.95 -2.87
C ARG A 51 -22.31 10.29 -3.58
N LEU A 52 -21.26 10.80 -4.22
CA LEU A 52 -21.29 12.05 -4.98
C LEU A 52 -22.14 11.93 -6.26
N LEU A 53 -22.10 10.77 -6.92
CA LEU A 53 -22.91 10.44 -8.09
C LEU A 53 -24.40 10.26 -7.77
N GLY A 54 -24.78 10.28 -6.48
CA GLY A 54 -26.17 10.27 -6.05
C GLY A 54 -26.68 8.93 -5.54
N LEU A 55 -25.84 7.89 -5.52
CA LEU A 55 -26.11 6.69 -4.74
C LEU A 55 -26.09 7.05 -3.24
N TRP A 56 -26.98 6.47 -2.44
CA TRP A 56 -27.10 6.78 -1.00
C TRP A 56 -27.34 8.26 -0.68
N ARG A 57 -28.18 8.93 -1.48
CA ARG A 57 -28.51 10.36 -1.35
C ARG A 57 -29.04 10.78 0.03
N SER A 58 -29.59 9.84 0.79
CA SER A 58 -30.08 10.00 2.16
C SER A 58 -28.97 10.15 3.22
N THR A 59 -27.75 9.69 2.94
CA THR A 59 -26.65 9.69 3.92
C THR A 59 -25.89 11.02 3.86
N VAL A 60 -25.60 11.68 4.97
CA VAL A 60 -24.83 12.93 4.95
C VAL A 60 -23.41 12.64 4.47
N LEU A 61 -22.91 13.38 3.48
CA LEU A 61 -21.57 13.14 2.90
C LEU A 61 -20.47 13.20 3.98
N ALA A 62 -20.61 14.10 4.95
CA ALA A 62 -19.66 14.24 6.05
C ALA A 62 -19.55 12.96 6.90
N ASP A 63 -20.63 12.20 7.04
CA ASP A 63 -20.66 10.96 7.84
C ASP A 63 -19.89 9.83 7.14
N LEU A 64 -19.83 9.86 5.81
CA LEU A 64 -19.02 8.93 5.01
C LEU A 64 -17.57 9.43 4.87
N ALA A 65 -17.36 10.72 4.63
CA ALA A 65 -16.04 11.29 4.42
C ALA A 65 -15.16 11.25 5.68
N ARG A 66 -15.72 11.49 6.86
CA ARG A 66 -14.98 11.47 8.13
C ARG A 66 -14.19 10.18 8.37
N PRO A 67 -14.77 8.97 8.21
CA PRO A 67 -14.02 7.73 8.31
C PRO A 67 -13.30 7.34 7.01
N LEU A 68 -13.90 7.52 5.84
CA LEU A 68 -13.33 7.02 4.58
C LEU A 68 -12.08 7.78 4.13
N VAL A 69 -11.98 9.08 4.39
CA VAL A 69 -10.80 9.88 4.01
C VAL A 69 -9.55 9.44 4.78
N PRO A 70 -9.58 9.31 6.13
CA PRO A 70 -8.46 8.74 6.87
C PRO A 70 -8.15 7.29 6.46
N ILE A 71 -9.15 6.44 6.22
CA ILE A 71 -8.93 5.06 5.77
C ILE A 71 -8.21 5.04 4.41
N ALA A 72 -8.63 5.89 3.47
CA ALA A 72 -7.95 6.06 2.19
C ALA A 72 -6.51 6.52 2.38
N ALA A 73 -6.25 7.50 3.25
CA ALA A 73 -4.91 7.99 3.53
C ALA A 73 -4.01 6.91 4.14
N VAL A 74 -4.51 6.16 5.12
CA VAL A 74 -3.77 5.04 5.74
C VAL A 74 -3.52 3.93 4.72
N GLY A 75 -4.52 3.56 3.92
CA GLY A 75 -4.38 2.59 2.83
C GLY A 75 -3.32 3.02 1.82
N LEU A 76 -3.29 4.30 1.43
CA LEU A 76 -2.27 4.83 0.54
C LEU A 76 -0.86 4.74 1.14
N ILE A 77 -0.67 5.14 2.40
CA ILE A 77 0.63 5.07 3.09
C ILE A 77 1.13 3.62 3.12
N ILE A 78 0.27 2.67 3.49
CA ILE A 78 0.62 1.25 3.55
C ILE A 78 0.92 0.72 2.14
N ALA A 79 0.14 1.08 1.12
CA ALA A 79 0.35 0.65 -0.25
C ALA A 79 1.70 1.15 -0.80
N VAL A 80 2.06 2.42 -0.54
CA VAL A 80 3.35 2.99 -0.94
C VAL A 80 4.50 2.29 -0.21
N ALA A 81 4.42 2.15 1.11
CA ALA A 81 5.49 1.52 1.90
C ALA A 81 5.72 0.05 1.50
N SER A 82 4.65 -0.72 1.37
CA SER A 82 4.72 -2.13 0.93
C SER A 82 5.15 -2.27 -0.53
N GLY A 83 4.73 -1.36 -1.41
CA GLY A 83 5.14 -1.35 -2.82
C GLY A 83 6.64 -1.07 -2.98
N LEU A 84 7.19 -0.12 -2.22
CA LEU A 84 8.63 0.13 -2.16
C LEU A 84 9.39 -1.09 -1.66
N LEU A 85 8.89 -1.75 -0.61
CA LEU A 85 9.50 -2.96 -0.07
C LEU A 85 9.52 -4.10 -1.10
N LEU A 86 8.41 -4.32 -1.83
CA LEU A 86 8.34 -5.32 -2.90
C LEU A 86 9.27 -4.97 -4.06
N PHE A 87 9.38 -3.70 -4.43
CA PHE A 87 10.26 -3.24 -5.50
C PHE A 87 11.73 -3.53 -5.20
N VAL A 88 12.16 -3.34 -3.95
CA VAL A 88 13.54 -3.66 -3.51
C VAL A 88 13.82 -5.17 -3.53
N THR A 89 12.79 -6.02 -3.40
CA THR A 89 12.97 -7.48 -3.41
C THR A 89 12.99 -8.13 -4.80
N ARG A 90 12.58 -7.41 -5.85
CA ARG A 90 12.59 -7.90 -7.24
C ARG A 90 13.84 -7.46 -7.97
#